data_AF-A0A327JDM8-F1
#
_entry.id   AF-A0A327JDM8-F1
#
_cell.length_a   1.000
_cell.length_b   1.000
_cell.length_c   1.000
_cell.angle_alpha   90.00
_cell.angle_beta   90.00
_cell.angle_gamma   90.00
#
_symmetry.space_group_name_H-M   'P 1'
#
loop_
_entity.id
_entity.type
_entity.pdbx_description
1 polymer ?
#
loop_
_entity_poly.entity_id
_entity_poly.type
_entity_poly.pdbx_seq_one_letter_code
_entity_poly.pdbx_strand_id
1 'polypeptide(L)'
;MHQQIFESPPDEAPTRPVGNAVARGMASKCPSCGTGALFDGYLTVKDHCGTCNEALHHHRADDAPPYFTILIVGHIIVGMILTVEKLWAPPIWLQMSIWLPLTVLLSLALLRPVKGAVVGLQWALFMHGFDPNHTPEFGED
;
A
#
# COMPACT_ATOMS: atom_id res chain seq x y z
N MET A 1 30.31 42.37 16.59
CA MET A 1 30.16 40.94 16.94
C MET A 1 28.70 40.67 17.26
N HIS A 2 27.84 40.67 16.23
CA HIS A 2 26.41 40.40 16.34
C HIS A 2 26.17 39.14 15.49
N GLN A 3 26.36 37.98 16.11
CA GLN A 3 26.22 36.69 15.45
C GLN A 3 24.74 36.30 15.49
N GLN A 4 24.17 36.17 14.30
CA GLN A 4 22.76 35.96 14.03
C GLN A 4 22.30 34.63 14.62
N ILE A 5 21.32 34.68 15.52
CA ILE A 5 20.47 33.53 15.85
C ILE A 5 19.58 33.33 14.62
N PHE A 6 20.01 32.47 13.70
CA PHE A 6 19.13 31.89 12.69
C PHE A 6 18.25 30.85 13.40
N GLU A 7 17.16 31.32 14.00
CA GLU A 7 16.02 30.46 14.33
C GLU A 7 15.60 29.83 12.98
N SER A 8 15.84 28.53 12.82
CA SER A 8 15.34 27.80 11.65
C SER A 8 13.82 27.78 11.74
N PRO A 9 13.08 28.07 10.65
CA PRO A 9 11.62 28.04 10.69
C PRO A 9 11.14 26.64 11.15
N PRO A 10 10.01 26.56 11.88
CA PRO A 10 9.54 25.31 12.43
C PRO A 10 9.22 24.35 11.27
N ASP A 11 9.88 23.18 11.31
CA ASP A 11 9.33 21.91 10.85
C ASP A 11 8.68 21.87 9.46
N GLU A 12 9.45 22.19 8.41
CA GLU A 12 9.08 21.72 7.07
C GLU A 12 9.49 20.24 6.95
N ALA A 13 8.56 19.33 7.22
CA ALA A 13 8.80 17.89 7.11
C ALA A 13 9.38 17.56 5.72
N PRO A 14 10.45 16.73 5.64
CA PRO A 14 11.15 16.49 4.39
C PRO A 14 10.20 15.88 3.35
N THR A 15 10.02 16.54 2.21
CA THR A 15 9.09 16.07 1.17
C THR A 15 9.52 14.69 0.64
N ARG A 16 8.70 13.67 0.89
CA ARG A 16 8.93 12.30 0.43
C ARG A 16 8.31 12.11 -0.96
N PRO A 17 9.03 11.54 -1.95
CA PRO A 17 8.48 11.34 -3.29
C PRO A 17 7.40 10.24 -3.28
N VAL A 18 6.13 10.65 -3.23
CA VAL A 18 4.96 9.77 -3.11
C VAL A 18 4.95 8.67 -4.17
N GLY A 19 5.18 9.01 -5.44
CA GLY A 19 5.18 8.03 -6.53
C GLY A 19 6.22 6.92 -6.35
N ASN A 20 7.43 7.27 -5.88
CA ASN A 20 8.48 6.28 -5.62
C ASN A 20 8.14 5.40 -4.42
N ALA A 21 7.59 5.98 -3.36
CA ALA A 21 7.19 5.24 -2.18
C ALA A 21 6.06 4.23 -2.48
N VAL A 22 5.06 4.65 -3.25
CA VAL A 22 3.96 3.80 -3.73
C VAL A 22 4.49 2.68 -4.63
N ALA A 23 5.35 2.99 -5.59
CA ALA A 23 5.92 2.00 -6.50
C ALA A 23 6.78 0.96 -5.75
N ARG A 24 7.62 1.40 -4.80
CA ARG A 24 8.40 0.51 -3.92
C ARG A 24 7.49 -0.36 -3.06
N GLY A 25 6.46 0.22 -2.48
CA GLY A 25 5.44 -0.49 -1.71
C GLY A 25 4.72 -1.56 -2.56
N MET A 26 4.30 -1.21 -3.77
CA MET A 26 3.68 -2.13 -4.74
C MET A 26 4.61 -3.31 -5.08
N ALA A 27 5.91 -3.05 -5.19
CA ALA A 27 6.94 -4.07 -5.37
C ALA A 27 7.27 -4.88 -4.09
N SER A 28 6.50 -4.72 -3.01
CA SER A 28 6.76 -5.33 -1.70
C SER A 28 8.12 -4.96 -1.09
N LYS A 29 8.63 -3.77 -1.40
CA LYS A 29 9.89 -3.23 -0.90
C LYS A 29 9.66 -2.08 0.08
N CYS A 30 10.64 -1.85 0.95
CA CYS A 30 10.64 -0.74 1.88
C CYS A 30 10.50 0.60 1.11
N PRO A 31 9.55 1.47 1.49
CA PRO A 31 9.34 2.75 0.79
C PRO A 31 10.53 3.71 0.96
N SER A 32 11.22 3.64 2.11
CA SER A 32 12.40 4.44 2.44
C SER A 32 13.64 4.03 1.62
N CYS A 33 14.12 2.79 1.76
CA CYS A 33 15.36 2.33 1.11
C CYS A 33 15.19 1.61 -0.24
N GLY A 34 14.00 1.08 -0.55
CA GLY A 34 13.72 0.36 -1.80
C GLY A 34 14.32 -1.06 -1.91
N THR A 35 15.16 -1.49 -0.98
CA THR A 35 15.86 -2.79 -1.04
C THR A 35 15.28 -3.84 -0.08
N GLY A 36 14.99 -3.43 1.15
CA GLY A 36 14.42 -4.28 2.19
C GLY A 36 13.02 -4.79 1.85
N ALA A 37 12.66 -5.97 2.35
CA ALA A 37 11.31 -6.52 2.20
C ALA A 37 10.34 -5.77 3.14
N LEU A 38 9.20 -5.35 2.61
CA LEU A 38 8.14 -4.67 3.39
C LEU A 38 7.35 -5.66 4.27
N PHE A 39 7.14 -6.87 3.75
CA PHE A 39 6.29 -7.87 4.39
C PHE A 39 7.11 -9.01 4.99
N ASP A 40 6.59 -9.56 6.08
CA ASP A 40 6.92 -10.88 6.60
C ASP A 40 5.81 -11.87 6.23
N GLY A 41 6.15 -12.94 5.51
CA GLY A 41 5.16 -13.83 4.91
C GLY A 41 4.34 -13.18 3.78
N TYR A 42 3.00 -13.25 3.88
CA TYR A 42 2.10 -12.87 2.80
C TYR A 42 1.58 -11.43 2.89
N LEU A 43 0.97 -11.05 4.01
CA LEU A 43 0.34 -9.74 4.22
C LEU A 43 0.79 -9.04 5.51
N THR A 44 1.56 -9.70 6.36
CA THR A 44 2.04 -9.11 7.63
C THR A 44 3.14 -8.12 7.31
N VAL A 45 3.00 -6.86 7.71
CA VAL A 45 4.03 -5.84 7.54
C VAL A 45 5.09 -6.02 8.63
N LYS A 46 6.37 -5.87 8.28
CA LYS A 46 7.44 -5.92 9.28
C LYS A 46 7.41 -4.69 10.18
N ASP A 47 7.75 -4.85 11.47
CA ASP A 47 7.82 -3.71 12.38
C ASP A 47 8.93 -2.73 12.01
N HIS A 48 10.07 -3.27 11.57
CA HIS A 48 11.23 -2.52 11.11
C HIS A 48 11.80 -3.08 9.81
N CYS A 49 12.33 -2.20 8.96
CA CYS A 49 13.06 -2.61 7.77
C CYS A 49 14.43 -3.20 8.13
N GLY A 50 14.74 -4.42 7.70
CA GLY A 50 16.05 -5.05 7.99
C GLY A 50 17.29 -4.38 7.38
N THR A 51 17.13 -3.43 6.44
CA THR A 51 18.25 -2.71 5.80
C THR A 51 18.47 -1.31 6.37
N CYS A 52 17.41 -0.47 6.42
CA CYS A 52 17.50 0.92 6.88
C CYS A 52 16.90 1.16 8.27
N ASN A 53 16.37 0.12 8.92
CA ASN A 53 15.74 0.17 10.24
C ASN A 53 14.53 1.13 10.38
N GLU A 54 13.92 1.53 9.26
CA GLU A 54 12.70 2.34 9.25
C GLU A 54 11.59 1.65 10.04
N ALA A 55 10.93 2.36 10.96
CA ALA A 55 9.75 1.89 11.67
C ALA A 55 8.55 1.85 10.72
N LEU A 56 8.02 0.65 10.44
CA LEU A 56 6.93 0.40 9.50
C LEU A 56 5.63 -0.07 10.19
N HIS A 57 5.69 -0.35 11.50
CA HIS A 57 4.54 -0.83 12.29
C HIS A 57 3.40 0.21 12.44
N HIS A 58 3.66 1.49 12.22
CA HIS A 58 2.66 2.56 12.36
C HIS A 58 1.55 2.53 11.28
N HIS A 59 1.69 1.68 10.25
CA HIS A 59 0.66 1.54 9.24
C HIS A 59 -0.71 1.16 9.86
N ARG A 60 -1.76 1.82 9.37
CA ARG A 60 -3.16 1.47 9.63
C ARG A 60 -3.86 1.33 8.30
N ALA A 61 -3.61 0.22 7.62
CA ALA A 61 -4.00 0.00 6.23
C ALA A 61 -4.81 -1.28 6.05
N ASP A 62 -5.68 -1.62 7.00
CA ASP A 62 -6.36 -2.92 6.98
C ASP A 62 -7.62 -2.92 6.11
N ASP A 63 -8.35 -1.81 6.03
CA ASP A 63 -9.61 -1.73 5.28
C ASP A 63 -9.43 -1.32 3.81
N ALA A 64 -8.50 -0.40 3.53
CA ALA A 64 -8.31 0.16 2.18
C ALA A 64 -7.87 -0.89 1.13
N PRO A 65 -6.93 -1.82 1.41
CA PRO A 65 -6.43 -2.74 0.39
C PRO A 65 -7.50 -3.70 -0.17
N PRO A 66 -8.37 -4.34 0.65
CA PRO A 66 -9.47 -5.14 0.12
C PRO A 66 -10.41 -4.37 -0.82
N TYR A 67 -10.78 -3.13 -0.48
CA TYR A 67 -11.66 -2.30 -1.32
C TYR A 67 -11.05 -1.98 -2.69
N PHE A 68 -9.79 -1.50 -2.72
CA PHE A 68 -9.12 -1.25 -3.99
C PHE A 68 -8.92 -2.53 -4.80
N THR A 69 -8.60 -3.64 -4.13
CA THR A 69 -8.42 -4.94 -4.78
C THR A 69 -9.69 -5.41 -5.46
N ILE A 70 -10.84 -5.41 -4.76
CA ILE A 70 -12.10 -5.90 -5.34
C ILE A 70 -12.61 -5.00 -6.46
N LEU A 71 -12.39 -3.68 -6.37
CA LEU A 71 -12.73 -2.76 -7.45
C LEU A 71 -11.95 -3.09 -8.72
N ILE A 72 -10.62 -3.25 -8.63
CA ILE A 72 -9.79 -3.57 -9.80
C ILE A 72 -10.15 -4.95 -10.37
N VAL A 73 -10.23 -5.97 -9.51
CA VAL A 73 -10.56 -7.33 -9.91
C VAL A 73 -11.95 -7.39 -10.57
N GLY A 74 -12.94 -6.73 -9.97
CA GLY A 74 -14.30 -6.68 -10.49
C GLY A 74 -14.36 -6.09 -11.89
N HIS A 75 -13.68 -4.97 -12.15
CA HIS A 75 -13.66 -4.36 -13.49
C HIS A 75 -12.99 -5.27 -14.53
N ILE A 76 -11.89 -5.92 -14.15
CA ILE A 76 -11.18 -6.87 -15.03
C ILE A 76 -12.07 -8.07 -15.34
N ILE A 77 -12.61 -8.74 -14.32
CA ILE A 77 -13.39 -9.97 -14.47
C ILE A 77 -14.72 -9.72 -15.18
N VAL A 78 -15.48 -8.69 -14.78
CA VAL A 78 -16.77 -8.37 -15.42
C VAL A 78 -16.57 -7.98 -16.88
N GLY A 79 -15.54 -7.18 -17.19
CA GLY A 79 -15.23 -6.80 -18.57
C GLY A 79 -14.87 -8.01 -19.43
N MET A 80 -14.11 -8.96 -18.89
CA MET A 80 -13.77 -10.20 -19.59
C MET A 80 -14.96 -11.14 -19.75
N ILE A 81 -15.77 -11.33 -18.71
CA ILE A 81 -16.99 -12.16 -18.76
C ILE A 81 -17.94 -11.64 -19.83
N LEU A 82 -18.26 -10.34 -19.82
CA LEU A 82 -19.17 -9.75 -20.79
C LEU A 82 -18.65 -9.87 -22.22
N THR A 83 -17.33 -9.72 -22.42
CA THR A 83 -16.70 -9.90 -23.73
C THR A 83 -16.82 -11.35 -24.21
N VAL A 84 -16.53 -12.31 -23.34
CA VAL A 84 -16.59 -13.74 -23.67
C VAL A 84 -18.02 -14.19 -23.94
N GLU A 85 -18.97 -13.75 -23.13
CA GLU A 85 -20.38 -14.06 -23.29
C GLU A 85 -20.91 -13.53 -24.62
N LYS A 86 -20.56 -12.28 -24.97
CA LYS A 86 -21.01 -11.67 -26.23
C LYS A 86 -20.45 -12.35 -27.47
N LEU A 87 -19.22 -12.86 -27.41
CA LEU A 87 -18.52 -13.44 -28.56
C LEU A 87 -18.78 -14.94 -28.75
N TRP A 88 -18.87 -15.70 -27.65
CA TRP A 88 -18.91 -17.16 -27.72
C TRP A 88 -20.06 -17.81 -26.95
N ALA A 89 -20.73 -17.09 -26.03
CA ALA A 89 -21.80 -17.61 -25.18
C ALA A 89 -21.55 -19.05 -24.65
N PRO A 90 -20.39 -19.31 -23.99
CA PRO A 90 -20.04 -20.66 -23.58
C PRO A 90 -20.97 -21.18 -22.47
N PRO A 91 -21.07 -22.51 -22.26
CA PRO A 91 -21.89 -23.08 -21.20
C PRO A 91 -21.51 -22.54 -19.81
N ILE A 92 -22.53 -22.30 -18.97
CA ILE A 92 -22.36 -21.70 -17.62
C ILE A 92 -21.38 -22.48 -16.74
N TRP A 93 -21.38 -23.81 -16.81
CA TRP A 93 -20.47 -24.63 -16.00
C TRP A 93 -18.99 -24.36 -16.32
N LEU A 94 -18.67 -24.11 -17.60
CA LEU A 94 -17.32 -23.79 -18.04
C LEU A 94 -16.91 -22.40 -17.55
N GLN A 95 -17.84 -21.44 -17.64
CA GLN A 95 -17.64 -20.10 -17.11
C GLN A 95 -17.36 -20.13 -15.60
N MET A 96 -18.19 -20.81 -14.82
CA MET A 96 -17.98 -20.94 -13.37
C MET A 96 -16.63 -21.59 -13.06
N SER A 97 -16.28 -22.66 -13.79
CA SER A 97 -15.03 -23.40 -13.58
C SER A 97 -13.78 -22.56 -13.87
N ILE A 98 -13.87 -21.54 -14.72
CA ILE A 98 -12.74 -20.68 -15.09
C ILE A 98 -12.75 -19.38 -14.27
N TRP A 99 -13.87 -18.67 -14.22
CA TRP A 99 -13.94 -17.34 -13.62
C TRP A 99 -13.83 -17.38 -12.09
N LEU A 100 -14.35 -18.40 -11.42
CA LEU A 100 -14.23 -18.51 -9.96
C LEU A 100 -12.77 -18.66 -9.51
N PRO A 101 -11.99 -19.65 -9.99
CA PRO A 101 -10.59 -19.75 -9.59
C PRO A 101 -9.77 -18.56 -10.08
N LEU A 102 -10.03 -18.04 -11.28
CA LEU A 102 -9.33 -16.87 -11.79
C LEU A 102 -9.55 -15.64 -10.89
N THR A 103 -10.79 -15.40 -10.45
CA THR A 103 -11.12 -14.30 -9.54
C THR A 103 -10.37 -14.45 -8.22
N VAL A 104 -10.38 -15.64 -7.61
CA VAL A 104 -9.68 -15.90 -6.35
C VAL A 104 -8.17 -15.67 -6.51
N LEU A 105 -7.57 -16.23 -7.56
CA LEU A 105 -6.14 -16.09 -7.82
C LEU A 105 -5.75 -14.62 -8.06
N LEU A 106 -6.55 -13.89 -8.83
CA LEU A 106 -6.29 -12.48 -9.12
C LEU A 106 -6.47 -11.61 -7.87
N SER A 107 -7.51 -11.84 -7.07
CA SER A 107 -7.71 -11.14 -5.80
C SER A 107 -6.55 -11.35 -4.85
N LEU A 108 -6.09 -12.60 -4.68
CA LEU A 108 -4.93 -12.89 -3.85
C LEU A 108 -3.67 -12.17 -4.40
N ALA A 109 -3.35 -12.39 -5.67
CA ALA A 109 -2.17 -11.79 -6.30
C ALA A 109 -2.13 -10.26 -6.19
N LEU A 110 -3.28 -9.59 -6.26
CA LEU A 110 -3.39 -8.14 -6.24
C LEU A 110 -3.46 -7.55 -4.82
N LEU A 111 -3.92 -8.33 -3.84
CA LEU A 111 -4.04 -7.87 -2.45
C LEU A 111 -2.69 -7.44 -1.87
N ARG A 112 -1.63 -8.19 -2.14
CA ARG A 112 -0.27 -7.91 -1.67
C ARG A 112 0.33 -6.60 -2.23
N PRO A 113 0.37 -6.36 -3.55
CA PRO A 113 0.88 -5.11 -4.10
C PRO A 113 0.02 -3.91 -3.70
N VAL A 114 -1.30 -4.06 -3.64
CA VAL A 114 -2.20 -2.98 -3.20
C VAL A 114 -1.93 -2.61 -1.73
N LYS A 115 -1.82 -3.61 -0.84
CA LYS A 115 -1.46 -3.35 0.57
C LYS A 115 -0.14 -2.60 0.68
N GLY A 116 0.87 -3.03 -0.08
CA GLY A 116 2.18 -2.40 -0.04
C GLY A 116 2.17 -0.96 -0.58
N ALA A 117 1.41 -0.71 -1.65
CA ALA A 117 1.20 0.62 -2.20
C ALA A 117 0.55 1.58 -1.18
N VAL A 118 -0.46 1.12 -0.43
CA VAL A 118 -1.12 1.92 0.61
C VAL A 118 -0.14 2.25 1.75
N VAL A 119 0.67 1.28 2.20
CA VAL A 119 1.70 1.54 3.23
C VAL A 119 2.74 2.55 2.74
N GLY A 120 3.19 2.43 1.48
CA GLY A 120 4.11 3.39 0.87
C GLY A 120 3.52 4.81 0.76
N LEU A 121 2.22 4.91 0.45
CA LEU A 121 1.49 6.18 0.44
C LEU A 121 1.40 6.79 1.85
N GLN A 122 1.03 5.99 2.85
CA GLN A 122 0.98 6.42 4.26
C GLN A 122 2.33 6.95 4.73
N TRP A 123 3.41 6.22 4.41
CA TRP A 123 4.76 6.64 4.74
C TRP A 123 5.16 7.96 4.05
N ALA A 124 4.80 8.14 2.78
CA ALA A 124 5.18 9.35 2.03
C ALA A 124 4.40 10.60 2.46
N LEU A 125 3.16 10.44 2.91
CA LEU A 125 2.28 11.52 3.35
C LEU A 125 2.29 11.75 4.87
N PHE A 126 3.22 11.11 5.60
CA PHE A 126 3.34 11.23 7.06
C PHE A 126 2.03 10.87 7.81
N MET A 127 1.17 10.04 7.21
CA MET A 127 -0.11 9.65 7.81
C MET A 127 0.09 8.59 8.89
N HIS A 128 -0.68 8.62 9.99
CA HIS A 128 -0.70 7.56 11.01
C HIS A 128 0.67 7.24 11.65
N GLY A 129 1.16 8.09 12.56
CA GLY A 129 2.37 7.83 13.34
C GLY A 129 3.69 7.84 12.53
N PHE A 130 3.62 7.98 11.21
CA PHE A 130 4.79 8.19 10.34
C PHE A 130 5.31 9.63 10.34
N ASP A 131 4.59 10.56 10.97
CA ASP A 131 4.99 11.96 11.14
C ASP A 131 6.10 12.10 12.19
N PRO A 132 7.31 12.55 11.80
CA PRO A 132 8.41 12.77 12.75
C PRO A 132 8.12 13.87 13.78
N ASN A 133 7.15 14.75 13.52
CA ASN A 133 6.84 15.91 14.34
C ASN A 133 5.59 15.69 15.22
N HIS A 134 5.02 14.48 15.22
CA HIS A 134 3.90 14.16 16.08
C HIS A 134 4.34 14.14 17.55
N THR A 135 4.15 15.24 18.26
CA THR A 135 4.13 15.25 19.73
C THR A 135 2.94 14.43 20.20
N PRO A 136 3.11 13.35 20.98
CA PRO A 136 1.98 12.70 21.60
C PRO A 136 1.29 13.72 22.51
N GLU A 137 0.05 14.09 22.20
CA GLU A 137 -0.77 14.84 23.14
C GLU A 137 -0.97 13.95 24.36
N PHE A 138 -0.32 14.32 25.46
CA PHE A 138 -0.43 13.62 26.72
C PHE A 138 -1.82 13.88 27.32
N GLY A 139 -2.76 12.98 27.02
CA GLY A 139 -3.99 12.78 27.79
C GLY A 139 -5.16 13.67 27.41
N GLU A 140 -6.22 13.04 26.90
CA GLU A 140 -7.59 13.17 27.39
C GLU A 140 -8.25 11.79 27.13
N ASP A 141 -8.83 11.27 28.19
CA ASP A 141 -9.45 9.97 28.50
C ASP A 141 -10.35 9.31 27.43
#